data_AF-A0A183FD30-F1
#
_entry.id   AF-A0A183FD30-F1
#
_cell.length_a   1.000
_cell.length_b   1.000
_cell.length_c   1.000
_cell.angle_alpha   90.00
_cell.angle_beta   90.00
_cell.angle_gamma   90.00
#
_symmetry.space_group_name_H-M   'P 1'
#
loop_
_entity.id
_entity.type
_entity.pdbx_description
1 polymer ?
#
loop_
_entity_poly.entity_id
_entity_poly.type
_entity_poly.pdbx_seq_one_letter_code
_entity_poly.pdbx_strand_id
1 'polypeptide(L)'
;MNGRGKTTDTIEQGQYVVIQKVGGEHIRVMRLTPKQRVLIEKLKFEAESVFGQPYGLFEVSSGKAVPVCASQVVQEEGVGDIELRDVNGSGSADSESTVPEEYNLELNPAQALQKLSQEDVLSLKGQGITAGELVSKLVEGSKSFSSRTEYSKSKYIRRKTKKHSDRFALNK
;
A
#
# COMPACT_ATOMS: atom_id res chain seq x y z
N MET A 1 35.42 28.55 -8.64
CA MET A 1 34.92 27.16 -8.59
C MET A 1 33.66 27.17 -7.74
N ASN A 2 32.48 27.32 -8.34
CA ASN A 2 31.23 27.41 -7.58
C ASN A 2 30.60 26.02 -7.49
N GLY A 3 30.63 25.45 -6.28
CA GLY A 3 29.95 24.21 -5.95
C GLY A 3 28.45 24.39 -6.13
N ARG A 4 27.87 23.72 -7.14
CA ARG A 4 26.43 23.53 -7.24
C ARG A 4 26.03 22.60 -6.10
N GLY A 5 25.54 23.16 -5.00
CA GLY A 5 24.83 22.39 -3.99
C GLY A 5 23.69 21.65 -4.67
N LYS A 6 23.65 20.32 -4.54
CA LYS A 6 22.50 19.54 -4.97
C LYS A 6 21.33 19.97 -4.08
N THR A 7 20.44 20.82 -4.58
CA THR A 7 19.15 21.07 -3.94
C THR A 7 18.37 19.76 -4.00
N THR A 8 18.37 19.00 -2.91
CA THR A 8 17.47 17.86 -2.74
C THR A 8 16.05 18.42 -2.72
N ASP A 9 15.27 18.14 -3.76
CA ASP A 9 13.86 18.54 -3.86
C ASP A 9 13.11 17.83 -2.72
N THR A 10 12.79 18.61 -1.69
CA THR A 10 12.30 18.13 -0.40
C THR A 10 10.86 18.59 -0.23
N ILE A 11 10.04 17.80 0.45
CA ILE A 11 8.64 18.10 0.68
C ILE A 11 8.51 19.18 1.76
N GLU A 12 7.92 20.31 1.41
CA GLU A 12 7.70 21.44 2.33
C GLU A 12 6.22 21.64 2.67
N GLN A 13 5.99 22.34 3.77
CA GLN A 13 4.64 22.68 4.23
C GLN A 13 3.96 23.64 3.24
N GLY A 14 2.68 23.40 2.97
CA GLY A 14 1.88 24.27 2.12
C GLY A 14 2.07 24.06 0.61
N GLN A 15 2.94 23.14 0.18
CA GLN A 15 3.10 22.74 -1.22
C GLN A 15 1.97 21.79 -1.66
N TYR A 16 1.63 21.83 -2.95
CA TYR A 16 0.79 20.81 -3.58
C TYR A 16 1.66 19.63 -3.98
N VAL A 17 1.23 18.44 -3.62
CA VAL A 17 1.91 17.19 -3.96
C VAL A 17 0.93 16.23 -4.61
N VAL A 18 1.47 15.36 -5.45
CA VAL A 18 0.74 14.24 -6.05
C VAL A 18 0.97 13.00 -5.17
N ILE A 19 -0.10 12.49 -4.59
CA ILE A 19 -0.10 11.30 -3.73
C ILE A 19 -0.67 10.14 -4.53
N GLN A 20 0.09 9.05 -4.62
CA GLN A 20 -0.31 7.84 -5.32
C GLN A 20 -0.06 6.62 -4.45
N LYS A 21 -1.12 5.88 -4.11
CA LYS A 21 -0.95 4.62 -3.39
C LYS A 21 -0.30 3.57 -4.31
N VAL A 22 0.68 2.83 -3.81
CA VAL A 22 1.27 1.71 -4.54
C VAL A 22 0.21 0.64 -4.74
N GLY A 23 -0.01 0.29 -6.01
CA GLY A 23 -1.05 -0.64 -6.40
C GLY A 23 -2.49 -0.14 -6.20
N GLY A 24 -2.67 1.14 -5.87
CA GLY A 24 -3.98 1.80 -5.82
C GLY A 24 -4.43 2.28 -7.20
N GLU A 25 -5.69 2.65 -7.29
CA GLU A 25 -6.31 3.21 -8.50
C GLU A 25 -6.29 4.75 -8.49
N HIS A 26 -6.32 5.34 -7.29
CA HIS A 26 -6.47 6.77 -7.11
C HIS A 26 -5.12 7.49 -7.03
N ILE A 27 -5.03 8.56 -7.82
CA ILE A 27 -4.00 9.60 -7.72
C ILE A 27 -4.70 10.84 -7.18
N ARG A 28 -4.12 11.47 -6.16
CA ARG A 28 -4.73 12.63 -5.50
C ARG A 28 -3.73 13.76 -5.39
N VAL A 29 -4.09 14.92 -5.94
CA VAL A 29 -3.32 16.15 -5.75
C VAL A 29 -3.87 16.85 -4.51
N MET A 30 -3.01 17.17 -3.54
CA MET A 30 -3.44 17.94 -2.37
C MET A 30 -2.35 18.83 -1.83
N ARG A 31 -2.77 19.91 -1.19
CA ARG A 31 -1.89 20.77 -0.40
C ARG A 31 -1.64 20.11 0.96
N LEU A 32 -0.38 19.88 1.31
CA LEU A 32 -0.02 19.35 2.63
C LEU A 32 0.04 20.48 3.66
N THR A 33 -0.66 20.31 4.79
CA THR A 33 -0.60 21.23 5.93
C THR A 33 -0.17 20.51 7.22
N PRO A 34 0.46 21.21 8.18
CA PRO A 34 0.77 20.64 9.48
C PRO A 34 -0.48 20.09 10.19
N LYS A 35 -0.32 19.01 10.96
CA LYS A 35 -1.39 18.32 11.70
C LYS A 35 -2.52 17.73 10.82
N GLN A 36 -2.37 17.75 9.50
CA GLN A 36 -3.32 17.13 8.58
C GLN A 36 -3.15 15.60 8.60
N ARG A 37 -4.28 14.87 8.67
CA ARG A 37 -4.31 13.43 8.42
C ARG A 37 -4.69 13.19 6.97
N VAL A 38 -3.74 12.72 6.18
CA VAL A 38 -3.93 12.40 4.77
C VAL A 38 -4.59 11.03 4.64
N LEU A 39 -5.60 10.94 3.78
CA LEU A 39 -6.26 9.69 3.42
C LEU A 39 -6.14 9.47 1.91
N ILE A 40 -5.60 8.31 1.54
CA ILE A 40 -5.52 7.83 0.16
C ILE A 40 -5.97 6.36 0.13
N GLU A 41 -7.17 6.15 -0.39
CA GLU A 41 -7.87 4.86 -0.34
C GLU A 41 -7.94 4.31 1.10
N LYS A 42 -7.26 3.18 1.37
CA LYS A 42 -7.23 2.51 2.67
C LYS A 42 -6.05 2.96 3.56
N LEU A 43 -5.19 3.85 3.07
CA LEU A 43 -4.05 4.37 3.83
C LEU A 43 -4.37 5.70 4.50
N LYS A 44 -3.90 5.82 5.73
CA LYS A 44 -4.03 7.03 6.55
C LYS A 44 -2.71 7.34 7.22
N PHE A 45 -2.19 8.54 7.01
CA PHE A 45 -0.94 8.98 7.63
C PHE A 45 -0.97 10.45 8.05
N GLU A 46 -0.09 10.83 8.96
CA GLU A 46 0.13 12.21 9.39
C GLU A 46 1.03 12.94 8.38
N ALA A 47 0.57 14.06 7.82
CA ALA A 47 1.35 14.85 6.87
C ALA A 47 2.69 15.35 7.46
N GLU A 48 2.74 15.52 8.78
CA GLU A 48 3.94 15.98 9.47
C GLU A 48 5.13 15.03 9.32
N SER A 49 4.89 13.72 9.12
CA SER A 49 5.97 12.75 9.01
C SER A 49 6.70 12.78 7.66
N VAL A 50 6.15 13.44 6.64
CA VAL A 50 6.76 13.52 5.30
C VAL A 50 7.50 14.84 5.05
N PHE A 51 7.27 15.87 5.87
CA PHE A 51 7.97 17.14 5.71
C PHE A 51 9.47 16.98 5.98
N GLY A 52 10.28 17.64 5.15
CA GLY A 52 11.74 17.53 5.24
C GLY A 52 12.31 16.25 4.60
N GLN A 53 11.47 15.36 4.09
CA GLN A 53 11.89 14.17 3.34
C GLN A 53 11.90 14.44 1.83
N PRO A 54 12.78 13.78 1.05
CA PRO A 54 12.75 13.89 -0.40
C PRO A 54 11.46 13.29 -0.97
N TYR A 55 11.04 13.77 -2.13
CA TYR A 55 10.00 13.10 -2.93
C TYR A 55 10.41 11.66 -3.24
N GLY A 56 9.44 10.74 -3.26
CA GLY A 56 9.70 9.33 -3.46
C GLY A 56 8.70 8.41 -2.77
N LEU A 57 9.17 7.21 -2.44
CA LEU A 57 8.37 6.13 -1.87
C LEU A 57 8.34 6.22 -0.34
N PHE A 58 7.15 6.06 0.22
CA PHE A 58 6.91 6.05 1.66
C PHE A 58 6.10 4.80 2.05
N GLU A 59 6.31 4.33 3.27
CA GLU A 59 5.55 3.26 3.89
C GLU A 59 4.87 3.78 5.17
N VAL A 60 3.60 3.43 5.33
CA VAL A 60 2.82 3.81 6.51
C VAL A 60 3.02 2.76 7.60
N SER A 61 3.57 3.18 8.73
CA SER A 61 3.70 2.38 9.94
C SER A 61 3.11 3.14 11.12
N SER A 62 2.11 2.56 11.79
CA SER A 62 1.44 3.16 12.95
C SER A 62 0.95 4.60 12.73
N GLY A 63 0.45 4.88 11.52
CA GLY A 63 -0.08 6.21 11.14
C GLY A 63 0.98 7.25 10.76
N LYS A 64 2.26 6.90 10.78
CA LYS A 64 3.36 7.75 10.30
C LYS A 64 3.90 7.20 8.99
N ALA A 65 4.25 8.09 8.07
CA ALA A 65 4.91 7.72 6.82
C ALA A 65 6.42 7.84 6.96
N VAL A 66 7.14 6.77 6.61
CA VAL A 66 8.60 6.67 6.66
C VAL A 66 9.13 6.52 5.23
N PRO A 67 10.19 7.26 4.83
CA PRO A 67 10.76 7.11 3.49
C PRO A 67 11.36 5.72 3.33
N VAL A 68 11.11 5.11 2.17
CA VAL A 68 11.63 3.79 1.83
C VAL A 68 12.57 3.89 0.64
N CYS A 69 13.75 3.30 0.77
CA CYS A 69 14.68 3.24 -0.34
C CYS A 69 14.22 2.17 -1.34
N ALA A 70 13.96 2.55 -2.59
CA ALA A 70 13.50 1.64 -3.63
C ALA A 70 14.45 0.42 -3.81
N SER A 71 15.76 0.59 -3.58
CA SER A 71 16.74 -0.49 -3.64
C SER A 71 16.60 -1.52 -2.52
N GLN A 72 16.09 -1.13 -1.35
CA GLN A 72 15.82 -2.07 -0.24
C GLN A 72 14.56 -2.90 -0.52
N VAL A 73 13.53 -2.29 -1.12
CA VAL A 73 12.30 -3.01 -1.49
C VAL A 73 12.56 -4.16 -2.46
N VAL A 74 13.43 -3.94 -3.46
CA VAL A 74 13.77 -4.97 -4.45
C VAL A 74 14.52 -6.16 -3.83
N GLN A 75 15.28 -5.93 -2.75
CA GLN A 75 16.02 -6.98 -2.04
C GLN A 75 15.11 -7.81 -1.13
N GLU A 76 14.14 -7.19 -0.46
CA GLU A 76 13.27 -7.86 0.50
C GLU A 76 12.07 -8.56 -0.16
N GLU A 77 11.50 -7.99 -1.23
CA GLU A 77 10.26 -8.49 -1.85
C GLU A 77 10.47 -9.14 -3.23
N GLY A 78 11.72 -9.16 -3.72
CA GLY A 78 12.06 -9.59 -5.07
C GLY A 78 11.59 -8.59 -6.14
N VAL A 79 11.85 -8.91 -7.41
CA VAL A 79 11.43 -8.08 -8.57
C VAL A 79 9.92 -8.22 -8.79
N GLY A 80 9.13 -7.66 -7.90
CA GLY A 80 7.72 -7.39 -8.15
C GLY A 80 7.61 -6.10 -8.93
N ASP A 81 6.91 -6.11 -10.07
CA ASP A 81 6.56 -4.86 -10.77
C ASP A 81 5.79 -3.96 -9.79
N ILE A 82 6.45 -2.92 -9.27
CA ILE A 82 5.79 -1.84 -8.52
C ILE A 82 5.03 -1.03 -9.56
N GLU A 83 3.83 -1.49 -9.91
CA GLU A 83 2.96 -0.77 -10.84
C GLU A 83 2.44 0.49 -10.14
N LEU A 84 3.10 1.61 -10.41
CA LEU A 84 2.50 2.92 -10.31
C LEU A 84 1.63 3.12 -11.55
N ARG A 85 0.41 3.61 -11.37
CA ARG A 85 -0.47 3.91 -12.48
C ARG A 85 0.10 5.10 -13.26
N ASP A 86 0.42 4.90 -14.53
CA ASP A 86 0.65 6.00 -15.47
C ASP A 86 -0.65 6.78 -15.67
N VAL A 87 -0.55 8.12 -15.76
CA VAL A 87 -1.71 9.01 -15.91
C VAL A 87 -2.58 8.68 -17.15
N ASN A 88 -2.11 7.80 -18.06
CA ASN A 88 -2.78 7.39 -19.28
C ASN A 88 -3.26 5.91 -19.34
N GLY A 89 -3.27 5.16 -18.22
CA GLY A 89 -3.52 3.70 -18.25
C GLY A 89 -4.82 3.21 -17.61
N SER A 90 -5.53 2.35 -18.35
CA SER A 90 -6.82 1.68 -18.09
C SER A 90 -6.96 1.00 -16.73
N GLY A 91 -8.12 1.22 -16.07
CA GLY A 91 -8.48 0.66 -14.77
C GLY A 91 -8.74 -0.85 -14.77
N SER A 92 -8.42 -1.50 -13.66
CA SER A 92 -8.86 -2.86 -13.35
C SER A 92 -9.92 -2.77 -12.26
N ALA A 93 -11.15 -2.52 -12.69
CA ALA A 93 -12.31 -2.52 -11.81
C ALA A 93 -12.41 -3.86 -11.06
N ASP A 94 -12.41 -3.79 -9.73
CA ASP A 94 -13.12 -4.71 -8.84
C ASP A 94 -13.29 -4.00 -7.48
N SER A 95 -14.31 -3.14 -7.44
CA SER A 95 -14.75 -2.41 -6.27
C SER A 95 -15.43 -3.38 -5.28
N GLU A 96 -14.68 -3.93 -4.34
CA GLU A 96 -15.26 -4.62 -3.18
C GLU A 96 -15.90 -3.55 -2.27
N SER A 97 -17.21 -3.39 -2.45
CA SER A 97 -18.08 -2.45 -1.76
C SER A 97 -17.85 -2.44 -0.25
N THR A 98 -17.67 -1.26 0.31
CA THR A 98 -17.69 -1.02 1.75
C THR A 98 -19.16 -1.04 2.17
N VAL A 99 -19.70 -2.20 2.55
CA VAL A 99 -21.03 -2.30 3.16
C VAL A 99 -20.90 -2.21 4.70
N PRO A 100 -21.64 -1.30 5.36
CA PRO A 100 -21.72 -1.27 6.81
C PRO A 100 -22.61 -2.40 7.34
N GLU A 101 -22.17 -2.92 8.49
CA GLU A 101 -22.83 -3.69 9.56
C GLU A 101 -24.14 -4.47 9.29
N GLU A 102 -24.09 -5.72 9.76
CA GLU A 102 -25.19 -6.60 10.17
C GLU A 102 -26.23 -7.01 9.13
N TYR A 103 -25.96 -8.14 8.46
CA TYR A 103 -26.93 -9.23 8.31
C TYR A 103 -26.18 -10.52 7.96
N ASN A 104 -26.69 -11.66 8.41
CA ASN A 104 -26.15 -13.00 8.15
C ASN A 104 -25.85 -13.22 6.66
N LEU A 105 -24.57 -13.21 6.27
CA LEU A 105 -24.14 -13.69 4.96
C LEU A 105 -23.64 -15.12 5.11
N GLU A 106 -24.28 -16.05 4.42
CA GLU A 106 -23.64 -17.31 4.05
C GLU A 106 -22.24 -17.00 3.54
N LEU A 107 -21.20 -17.52 4.22
CA LEU A 107 -19.81 -17.27 3.85
C LEU A 107 -19.65 -17.61 2.37
N ASN A 108 -19.16 -16.65 1.59
CA ASN A 108 -18.80 -16.91 0.20
C ASN A 108 -17.86 -18.14 0.20
N PRO A 109 -18.05 -19.15 -0.68
CA PRO A 109 -17.19 -20.32 -0.71
C PRO A 109 -15.69 -19.96 -0.82
N ALA A 110 -15.37 -18.81 -1.43
CA ALA A 110 -14.02 -18.27 -1.47
C ALA A 110 -13.49 -17.81 -0.09
N GLN A 111 -14.34 -17.27 0.78
CA GLN A 111 -13.99 -16.92 2.16
C GLN A 111 -13.77 -18.18 3.02
N ALA A 112 -14.55 -19.25 2.81
CA ALA A 112 -14.36 -20.53 3.51
C ALA A 112 -13.02 -21.23 3.19
N LEU A 113 -12.36 -20.87 2.09
CA LEU A 113 -11.03 -21.35 1.70
C LEU A 113 -9.89 -20.65 2.44
N GLN A 114 -10.17 -19.54 3.14
CA GLN A 114 -9.20 -18.74 3.87
C GLN A 114 -9.43 -18.89 5.39
N LYS A 115 -8.38 -19.24 6.13
CA LYS A 115 -8.48 -19.40 7.60
C LYS A 115 -8.58 -18.07 8.35
N LEU A 116 -7.92 -17.02 7.84
CA LEU A 116 -7.94 -15.69 8.45
C LEU A 116 -9.21 -14.95 8.03
N SER A 117 -9.96 -14.46 9.01
CA SER A 117 -11.12 -13.60 8.80
C SER A 117 -10.69 -12.17 8.44
N GLN A 118 -11.67 -11.34 8.04
CA GLN A 118 -11.42 -9.91 7.81
C GLN A 118 -11.00 -9.19 9.10
N GLU A 119 -11.60 -9.54 10.23
CA GLU A 119 -11.28 -8.96 11.54
C GLU A 119 -9.85 -9.30 11.96
N ASP A 120 -9.42 -10.55 11.74
CA ASP A 120 -8.04 -10.97 12.01
C ASP A 120 -7.04 -10.16 11.20
N VAL A 121 -7.32 -9.91 9.92
CA VAL A 121 -6.46 -9.11 9.03
C VAL A 121 -6.35 -7.66 9.53
N LEU A 122 -7.46 -7.08 10.01
CA LEU A 122 -7.47 -5.74 10.58
C LEU A 122 -6.69 -5.69 11.91
N SER A 123 -6.88 -6.69 12.77
CA SER A 123 -6.15 -6.83 14.03
C SER A 123 -4.65 -6.93 13.80
N LEU A 124 -4.22 -7.77 12.85
CA LEU A 124 -2.82 -7.91 12.46
C LEU A 124 -2.22 -6.59 11.96
N LYS A 125 -2.94 -5.84 11.11
CA LYS A 125 -2.51 -4.50 10.68
C LYS A 125 -2.42 -3.52 11.86
N GLY A 126 -3.34 -3.61 12.82
CA GLY A 126 -3.31 -2.83 14.05
C GLY A 126 -2.10 -3.14 14.95
N GLN A 127 -1.59 -4.37 14.89
CA GLN A 127 -0.35 -4.79 15.57
C GLN A 127 0.92 -4.28 14.88
N GLY A 128 0.81 -3.68 13.69
CA GLY A 128 1.94 -3.11 12.96
C GLY A 128 2.77 -4.14 12.19
N ILE A 129 2.21 -5.31 11.85
CA ILE A 129 2.91 -6.26 10.98
C ILE A 129 3.10 -5.68 9.58
N THR A 130 4.16 -6.09 8.89
CA THR A 130 4.42 -5.59 7.53
C THR A 130 3.46 -6.21 6.52
N ALA A 131 3.30 -5.55 5.37
CA ALA A 131 2.48 -6.09 4.28
C ALA A 131 3.00 -7.45 3.79
N GLY A 132 4.32 -7.64 3.73
CA GLY A 132 4.95 -8.91 3.37
C GLY A 132 4.60 -10.04 4.35
N GLU A 133 4.73 -9.80 5.65
CA GLU A 133 4.35 -10.76 6.70
C GLU A 133 2.87 -11.12 6.64
N LEU A 134 2.00 -10.14 6.38
CA LEU A 134 0.57 -10.37 6.22
C LEU A 134 0.30 -11.29 5.01
N VAL A 135 0.99 -11.09 3.89
CA VAL A 135 0.84 -11.94 2.71
C VAL A 135 1.31 -13.36 3.00
N SER A 136 2.42 -13.55 3.72
CA SER A 136 2.90 -14.88 4.15
C SER A 136 1.84 -15.61 4.99
N LYS A 137 1.29 -14.95 6.02
CA LYS A 137 0.20 -15.52 6.83
C LYS A 137 -1.05 -15.85 6.01
N LEU A 138 -1.39 -15.01 5.01
CA LEU A 138 -2.51 -15.27 4.12
C LEU A 138 -2.27 -16.47 3.19
N VAL A 139 -1.02 -16.72 2.79
CA VAL A 139 -0.63 -17.88 1.99
C VAL A 139 -0.73 -19.16 2.83
N GLU A 140 -0.18 -19.15 4.05
CA GLU A 140 -0.26 -20.27 5.01
C GLU A 140 -1.70 -20.62 5.39
N GLY A 141 -2.56 -19.60 5.52
CA GLY A 141 -3.98 -19.76 5.82
C GLY A 141 -4.85 -20.23 4.65
N SER A 142 -4.29 -20.42 3.44
CA SER A 142 -5.08 -20.74 2.25
C SER A 142 -5.14 -22.24 1.96
N LYS A 143 -6.34 -22.82 1.99
CA LYS A 143 -6.56 -24.27 1.80
C LYS A 143 -6.19 -24.79 0.41
N SER A 144 -6.25 -23.93 -0.62
CA SER A 144 -6.00 -24.31 -2.02
C SER A 144 -4.66 -23.84 -2.56
N PHE A 145 -3.82 -23.18 -1.75
CA PHE A 145 -2.61 -22.57 -2.28
C PHE A 145 -1.55 -23.60 -2.67
N SER A 146 -1.39 -24.67 -1.89
CA SER A 146 -0.41 -25.73 -2.17
C SER A 146 -0.67 -26.45 -3.50
N SER A 147 -1.94 -26.70 -3.83
CA SER A 147 -2.38 -27.42 -5.04
C SER A 147 -2.43 -26.56 -6.31
N ARG A 148 -2.09 -25.27 -6.22
CA ARG A 148 -2.04 -24.35 -7.37
C ARG A 148 -0.78 -24.54 -8.22
N THR A 149 -0.91 -24.21 -9.50
CA THR A 149 0.23 -24.06 -10.42
C THR A 149 1.14 -22.92 -9.99
N GLU A 150 2.41 -22.95 -10.38
CA GLU A 150 3.37 -21.87 -10.07
C GLU A 150 2.86 -20.51 -10.51
N TYR A 151 2.36 -20.40 -11.75
CA TYR A 151 1.79 -19.16 -12.26
C TYR A 151 0.64 -18.64 -11.37
N SER A 152 -0.28 -19.52 -10.94
CA SER A 152 -1.41 -19.11 -10.11
C SER A 152 -1.03 -18.81 -8.65
N LYS A 153 0.07 -19.39 -8.13
CA LYS A 153 0.69 -19.01 -6.86
C LYS A 153 1.28 -17.61 -6.94
N SER A 154 2.13 -17.34 -7.94
CA SER A 154 2.75 -16.03 -8.16
C SER A 154 1.69 -14.94 -8.39
N LYS A 155 0.67 -15.23 -9.20
CA LYS A 155 -0.48 -14.33 -9.39
C LYS A 155 -1.21 -14.03 -8.08
N TYR A 156 -1.42 -15.04 -7.22
CA TYR A 156 -2.07 -14.85 -5.93
C TYR A 156 -1.24 -13.95 -5.01
N ILE A 157 0.06 -14.21 -4.90
CA ILE A 157 1.00 -13.41 -4.10
C ILE A 157 0.97 -11.96 -4.57
N ARG A 158 1.22 -11.69 -5.87
CA ARG A 158 1.19 -10.34 -6.45
C ARG A 158 -0.11 -9.60 -6.12
N ARG A 159 -1.25 -10.27 -6.26
CA ARG A 159 -2.55 -9.68 -5.92
C ARG A 159 -2.68 -9.33 -4.43
N LYS A 160 -2.23 -10.20 -3.53
CA LYS A 160 -2.29 -9.95 -2.08
C LYS A 160 -1.30 -8.86 -1.65
N THR A 161 -0.08 -8.85 -2.20
CA THR A 161 0.91 -7.79 -1.99
C THR A 161 0.34 -6.44 -2.44
N LYS A 162 -0.26 -6.36 -3.64
CA LYS A 162 -0.91 -5.14 -4.14
C LYS A 162 -2.05 -4.67 -3.22
N LYS A 163 -2.95 -5.59 -2.83
CA LYS A 163 -4.13 -5.27 -1.99
C LYS A 163 -3.74 -4.78 -0.59
N HIS A 164 -2.68 -5.36 -0.02
CA HIS A 164 -2.28 -5.10 1.37
C HIS A 164 -1.07 -4.18 1.50
N SER A 165 -0.53 -3.66 0.39
CA SER A 165 0.56 -2.68 0.41
C SER A 165 0.17 -1.44 1.20
N ASP A 166 1.03 -1.11 2.16
CA ASP A 166 0.93 0.08 3.00
C ASP A 166 1.85 1.21 2.49
N ARG A 167 2.23 1.15 1.20
CA ARG A 167 3.14 2.10 0.55
C ARG A 167 2.42 3.09 -0.36
N PHE A 168 2.99 4.28 -0.49
CA PHE A 168 2.55 5.33 -1.41
C PHE A 168 3.73 6.16 -1.90
N ALA A 169 3.60 6.76 -3.08
CA ALA A 169 4.57 7.68 -3.65
C ALA A 169 4.08 9.12 -3.49
N LEU A 170 5.02 10.02 -3.16
CA LEU A 170 4.85 11.46 -3.23
C LEU A 170 5.68 11.99 -4.39
N ASN A 171 5.00 12.63 -5.34
CA ASN A 171 5.60 13.30 -6.47
C ASN A 171 5.25 14.79 -6.45
N LYS A 172 6.07 15.57 -7.16
CA LYS A 172 5.88 17.01 -7.35
C LYS A 172 4.82 17.30 -8.41
#